data_AF-F3CEZ8-F1
#
_entry.id   AF-F3CEZ8-F1
#
_cell.length_a   1.000
_cell.length_b   1.000
_cell.length_c   1.000
_cell.angle_alpha   90.00
_cell.angle_beta   90.00
_cell.angle_gamma   90.00
#
_symmetry.space_group_name_H-M   'P 1'
#
loop_
_entity.id
_entity.type
_entity.pdbx_description
1 polymer ?
#
loop_
_entity_poly.entity_id
_entity_poly.type
_entity_poly.pdbx_seq_one_letter_code
_entity_poly.pdbx_strand_id
1 'polypeptide(L)' 'MDIKVRPARRADADAISRVVLAALRTSNARDYPVSVIERVQLSFSPSAIERLMQQRRMFVAG' A
#
# COMPACT_ATOMS: atom_id res chain seq x y z
N MET A 1 -2.26 -22.99 6.81
CA MET A 1 -1.72 -21.68 7.17
C MET A 1 -2.88 -20.85 7.66
N ASP A 2 -2.86 -20.44 8.92
CA ASP A 2 -3.92 -19.61 9.51
C ASP A 2 -3.54 -18.14 9.31
N ILE A 3 -4.32 -17.39 8.54
CA ILE A 3 -4.06 -15.98 8.24
C ILE A 3 -4.85 -15.14 9.23
N LYS A 4 -4.15 -14.31 10.01
CA LYS A 4 -4.80 -13.45 11.02
C LYS A 4 -4.89 -12.02 10.52
N VAL A 5 -6.11 -11.51 10.43
CA VAL A 5 -6.38 -10.12 10.13
C VAL A 5 -6.42 -9.32 11.43
N ARG A 6 -5.64 -8.24 11.51
CA ARG A 6 -5.60 -7.34 12.68
C ARG A 6 -5.53 -5.87 12.25
N PRO A 7 -5.91 -4.92 13.12
CA PRO A 7 -5.66 -3.51 12.88
C PRO A 7 -4.19 -3.25 12.56
N ALA A 8 -3.96 -2.40 11.55
CA ALA A 8 -2.63 -1.96 11.18
C ALA A 8 -2.06 -1.05 12.27
N ARG A 9 -0.77 -1.22 12.56
CA ARG A 9 0.03 -0.39 13.46
C ARG A 9 1.01 0.42 12.63
N ARG A 10 1.51 1.52 13.17
CA ARG A 10 2.47 2.40 12.46
C ARG A 10 3.66 1.62 11.85
N ALA A 11 4.18 0.62 12.56
CA ALA A 11 5.26 -0.25 12.08
C ALA A 11 4.91 -1.07 10.82
N ASP A 12 3.63 -1.23 10.49
CA ASP A 12 3.18 -1.93 9.28
C ASP A 12 3.24 -1.03 8.03
N ALA A 13 3.45 0.29 8.16
CA ALA A 13 3.39 1.24 7.05
C ALA A 13 4.35 0.89 5.90
N ASP A 14 5.58 0.46 6.22
CA ASP A 14 6.56 0.01 5.24
C ASP A 14 6.09 -1.22 4.47
N ALA A 15 5.51 -2.20 5.18
CA ALA A 15 5.02 -3.44 4.59
C ALA A 15 3.80 -3.16 3.69
N ILE A 16 2.86 -2.33 4.16
CA ILE A 16 1.70 -1.90 3.38
C ILE A 16 2.16 -1.17 2.11
N SER A 17 3.10 -0.23 2.23
CA SER A 17 3.67 0.49 1.08
C SER A 17 4.23 -0.47 0.03
N ARG A 18 5.06 -1.45 0.45
CA ARG A 18 5.60 -2.45 -0.47
C ARG A 18 4.51 -3.26 -1.19
N VAL A 19 3.48 -3.71 -0.47
CA VAL A 19 2.37 -4.48 -1.06
C VAL A 19 1.59 -3.64 -2.06
N VAL A 20 1.25 -2.39 -1.72
CA VAL A 20 0.52 -1.49 -2.61
C VAL A 20 1.34 -1.17 -3.86
N LEU A 21 2.64 -0.88 -3.71
CA LEU A 21 3.52 -0.58 -4.85
C LEU A 21 3.72 -1.80 -5.76
N ALA A 22 3.85 -3.01 -5.19
CA ALA A 22 3.94 -4.24 -5.95
C ALA A 22 2.65 -4.55 -6.71
N ALA A 23 1.49 -4.37 -6.06
CA ALA A 23 0.19 -4.52 -6.70
C ALA A 23 0.03 -3.51 -7.83
N LEU A 24 0.30 -2.23 -7.60
CA LEU A 24 0.19 -1.18 -8.61
C LEU A 24 1.06 -1.45 -9.85
N ARG A 25 2.29 -1.97 -9.68
CA ARG A 25 3.15 -2.34 -10.81
C ARG A 25 2.68 -3.59 -11.54
N THR A 26 1.98 -4.50 -10.88
CA THR A 26 1.61 -5.79 -11.46
C THR A 26 0.22 -5.76 -12.07
N SER A 27 -0.79 -5.35 -11.29
CA SER A 27 -2.19 -5.38 -11.72
C SER A 27 -2.53 -4.24 -12.66
N ASN A 28 -1.93 -3.06 -12.47
CA ASN A 28 -2.35 -1.86 -13.18
C ASN A 28 -1.45 -1.54 -14.39
N ALA A 29 -0.30 -2.20 -14.54
CA ALA A 29 0.62 -1.97 -15.68
C ALA A 29 0.02 -2.29 -17.05
N ARG A 30 -1.02 -3.13 -17.10
CA ARG A 30 -1.71 -3.45 -18.35
C ARG A 30 -2.66 -2.34 -18.80
N ASP A 31 -3.25 -1.63 -17.84
CA ASP A 31 -4.38 -0.72 -18.10
C ASP A 31 -3.96 0.75 -18.11
N TYR A 32 -2.78 1.06 -17.55
CA TYR A 32 -2.30 2.43 -17.39
C TYR A 32 -0.88 2.60 -17.92
N PRO A 33 -0.56 3.75 -18.55
CA PRO A 33 0.81 4.11 -18.89
C PRO A 33 1.72 4.14 -17.67
N VAL A 34 3.01 3.81 -17.89
CA VAL A 34 4.05 3.84 -16.84
C VAL A 34 4.09 5.18 -16.11
N SER A 35 3.98 6.30 -16.84
CA SER A 35 3.98 7.64 -16.25
C SER A 35 2.83 7.90 -15.27
N VAL A 36 1.66 7.30 -15.53
CA VAL A 36 0.52 7.36 -14.61
C VAL A 36 0.82 6.54 -13.36
N ILE A 37 1.40 5.35 -13.52
CA ILE A 37 1.78 4.49 -12.40
C ILE A 37 2.83 5.16 -11.52
N GLU A 38 3.90 5.69 -12.10
CA GLU A 38 4.97 6.41 -11.39
C GLU A 38 4.41 7.56 -10.55
N ARG A 39 3.50 8.37 -11.12
CA ARG A 39 2.86 9.46 -10.39
C ARG A 39 2.01 8.95 -9.22
N VAL A 40 1.27 7.86 -9.42
CA VAL A 40 0.43 7.27 -8.36
C VAL A 40 1.28 6.66 -7.23
N GLN A 41 2.47 6.11 -7.54
CA GLN A 41 3.38 5.56 -6.54
C GLN A 41 3.80 6.57 -5.47
N LEU A 42 3.92 7.85 -5.84
CA LEU A 42 4.28 8.93 -4.91
C LEU A 42 3.28 9.10 -3.75
N SER A 43 2.02 8.72 -3.96
CA SER A 43 0.97 8.75 -2.95
C SER A 43 1.02 7.59 -1.96
N PHE A 44 1.90 6.60 -2.18
CA PHE A 44 1.97 5.37 -1.40
C PHE A 44 3.38 5.09 -0.85
N SER A 45 4.21 6.12 -0.69
CA SER A 45 5.43 6.01 0.13
C SER A 45 5.09 5.67 1.58
N PRO A 46 6.03 5.13 2.38
CA PRO A 46 5.73 4.80 3.78
C PRO A 46 5.17 5.98 4.59
N SER A 47 5.74 7.18 4.42
CA SER A 47 5.23 8.39 5.09
C SER A 47 3.86 8.83 4.58
N ALA A 48 3.51 8.54 3.33
CA ALA A 48 2.16 8.76 2.82
C ALA A 48 1.18 7.72 3.38
N ILE A 49 1.58 6.46 3.52
CA ILE A 49 0.80 5.41 4.18
C ILE A 49 0.53 5.79 5.64
N GLU A 50 1.53 6.23 6.39
CA GLU A 50 1.34 6.68 7.78
C GLU A 50 0.27 7.78 7.89
N ARG A 51 0.29 8.77 6.98
CA ARG A 51 -0.75 9.81 6.92
C ARG A 51 -2.12 9.24 6.58
N LEU A 52 -2.20 8.31 5.63
CA LEU A 52 -3.46 7.65 5.27
C LEU A 52 -4.00 6.79 6.43
N MET A 53 -3.14 6.14 7.22
CA MET A 53 -3.52 5.35 8.40
C MET A 53 -4.11 6.22 9.51
N GLN A 54 -3.74 7.49 9.60
CA GLN A 54 -4.37 8.43 10.53
C GLN A 54 -5.78 8.83 10.10
N GLN A 55 -6.06 8.79 8.79
CA GLN A 55 -7.33 9.20 8.21
C GLN A 55 -8.31 8.04 8.01
N ARG A 56 -7.82 6.79 8.04
CA ARG A 56 -8.57 5.60 7.66
C ARG A 56 -8.25 4.43 8.57
N ARG A 57 -9.27 3.64 8.89
CA ARG A 57 -9.05 2.35 9.56
C ARG A 57 -8.47 1.36 8.55
N MET A 58 -7.27 0.86 8.84
CA MET A 58 -6.58 -0.13 8.01
C MET A 58 -6.36 -1.43 8.77
N PHE A 59 -6.29 -2.54 8.02
CA PHE A 59 -6.04 -3.87 8.55
C PHE A 59 -4.94 -4.53 7.73
N VAL A 60 -4.17 -5.41 8.38
CA VAL A 60 -3.15 -6.24 7.74
C VAL A 60 -3.42 -7.70 8.05
N ALA A 61 -3.10 -8.54 7.08
CA ALA A 61 -3.06 -9.99 7.22
C ALA A 61 -1.61 -10.42 7.44
N GLY A 62 -1.39 -11.36 8.35
CA GLY A 62 -0.09 -12.00 8.61
C GLY A 62 -0.25 -13.42 9.12
#